data_AF-A0A7C3DT81-F1
#
_entry.id   AF-A0A7C3DT81-F1
#
_cell.length_a   1.000
_cell.length_b   1.000
_cell.length_c   1.000
_cell.angle_alpha   90.00
_cell.angle_beta   90.00
_cell.angle_gamma   90.00
#
_symmetry.space_group_name_H-M   'P 1'
#
loop_
_entity.id
_entity.type
_entity.pdbx_description
1 polymer ?
#
loop_
_entity_poly.entity_id
_entity_poly.type
_entity_poly.pdbx_seq_one_letter_code
_entity_poly.pdbx_strand_id
1 'polypeptide(L)'
;MILSNTAKLLRPLLLACSVLVLLRGHNAPGGGFVGGLLAAAAFALQTISSGPAAARRALRVRPHALLGAGLLASLLSGIPALAAGQPFLAGRWARFPLPLAGEIKVSTVLLFDVGVYLVVLGSVLLMVFTLSEE
;
A
#
# COMPACT_ATOMS: atom_id res chain seq x y z
N MET A 1 4.61 23.90 17.69
CA MET A 1 5.49 24.06 16.50
C MET A 1 6.41 22.86 16.25
N ILE A 2 7.00 22.24 17.28
CA ILE A 2 7.91 21.09 17.14
C ILE A 2 7.23 19.91 16.42
N LEU A 3 6.05 19.46 16.88
CA LEU A 3 5.33 18.33 16.30
C LEU A 3 5.05 18.48 14.79
N SER A 4 4.58 19.66 14.36
CA SER A 4 4.26 19.89 12.96
C SER A 4 5.49 19.88 12.05
N ASN A 5 6.61 20.41 12.53
CA ASN A 5 7.85 20.40 11.75
C ASN A 5 8.44 19.00 11.65
N THR A 6 8.44 18.24 12.76
CA THR A 6 8.88 16.84 12.78
C THR A 6 7.99 15.95 11.91
N ALA A 7 6.67 16.13 11.95
CA ALA A 7 5.73 15.37 11.13
C ALA A 7 5.95 15.58 9.62
N LYS A 8 6.29 16.80 9.18
CA LYS A 8 6.64 17.08 7.78
C LYS A 8 7.88 16.31 7.30
N LEU A 9 8.85 16.10 8.19
CA LEU A 9 10.07 15.34 7.90
C LEU A 9 9.84 13.82 7.97
N LEU A 10 9.12 13.35 8.99
CA LEU A 10 8.87 11.92 9.20
C LEU A 10 7.95 11.32 8.14
N ARG A 11 7.01 12.10 7.62
CA ARG A 11 6.02 11.60 6.66
C ARG A 11 6.63 11.00 5.38
N PRO A 12 7.51 11.69 4.62
CA PRO A 12 8.15 11.08 3.45
C PRO A 12 9.04 9.90 3.83
N LEU A 13 9.67 9.92 5.01
CA LEU A 13 10.47 8.80 5.52
C LEU A 13 9.61 7.55 5.77
N LEU A 14 8.48 7.70 6.46
CA LEU A 14 7.54 6.61 6.73
C LEU A 14 6.94 6.05 5.44
N LEU A 15 6.62 6.91 4.46
CA LEU A 15 6.16 6.47 3.15
C LEU A 15 7.25 5.73 2.35
N ALA A 16 8.50 6.19 2.40
CA ALA A 16 9.61 5.48 1.80
C ALA A 16 9.84 4.11 2.45
N CYS A 17 9.88 4.05 3.79
CA CYS A 17 9.98 2.80 4.55
C CYS A 17 8.82 1.85 4.24
N SER A 18 7.60 2.39 4.15
CA SER A 18 6.39 1.65 3.77
C SER A 18 6.56 0.92 2.42
N VAL A 19 7.02 1.64 1.40
CA VAL A 19 7.27 1.06 0.07
C VAL A 19 8.40 0.04 0.11
N LEU A 20 9.49 0.30 0.86
CA LEU A 20 10.59 -0.65 1.00
C LEU A 20 10.16 -1.96 1.67
N VAL A 21 9.33 -1.88 2.72
CA VAL A 21 8.80 -3.07 3.41
C VAL A 21 7.84 -3.86 2.53
N LEU A 22 7.02 -3.17 1.71
CA LEU A 22 6.16 -3.79 0.70
C LEU A 22 7.01 -4.58 -0.31
N LEU A 23 8.02 -3.95 -0.91
CA LEU A 23 8.87 -4.58 -1.93
C LEU A 23 9.74 -5.71 -1.37
N ARG A 24 10.09 -5.66 -0.08
CA ARG A 24 10.89 -6.70 0.59
C ARG A 24 10.07 -7.90 1.07
N GLY A 25 8.74 -7.83 1.07
CA GLY A 25 7.87 -8.89 1.59
C GLY A 25 8.06 -10.27 0.98
N HIS A 26 8.64 -10.34 -0.23
CA HIS A 26 8.96 -11.59 -0.89
C HIS A 26 10.19 -12.34 -0.35
N ASN A 27 11.15 -11.62 0.23
CA ASN A 27 12.47 -12.17 0.57
C ASN A 27 12.80 -12.08 2.07
N ALA A 28 12.05 -11.26 2.81
CA ALA A 28 12.28 -10.95 4.21
C ALA A 28 10.92 -10.70 4.91
N PRO A 29 10.85 -10.77 6.25
CA PRO A 29 9.65 -10.38 6.97
C PRO A 29 9.21 -8.95 6.58
N GLY A 30 7.96 -8.80 6.16
CA GLY A 30 7.43 -7.57 5.56
C GLY A 30 6.13 -7.82 4.78
N GLY A 31 5.91 -7.06 3.72
CA GLY A 31 4.80 -7.25 2.79
C GLY A 31 3.70 -6.20 2.85
N GLY A 32 2.58 -6.50 2.20
CA GLY A 32 1.47 -5.57 1.98
C GLY A 32 0.87 -4.99 3.27
N PHE A 33 0.68 -5.83 4.28
CA PHE A 33 0.02 -5.44 5.52
C PHE A 33 0.84 -4.41 6.32
N VAL A 34 2.09 -4.75 6.66
CA VAL A 34 2.96 -3.86 7.46
C VAL A 34 3.31 -2.58 6.67
N GLY A 35 3.53 -2.69 5.36
CA GLY A 35 3.67 -1.51 4.50
C GLY A 35 2.44 -0.60 4.58
N GLY A 36 1.25 -1.16 4.43
CA GLY A 36 -0.02 -0.42 4.52
C GLY A 36 -0.17 0.32 5.85
N LEU A 37 0.20 -0.32 6.96
CA LEU A 37 0.20 0.30 8.29
C LEU A 37 1.21 1.44 8.44
N LEU A 38 2.43 1.30 7.89
CA LEU A 38 3.43 2.38 7.90
C LEU A 38 2.95 3.60 7.11
N ALA A 39 2.34 3.38 5.94
CA ALA A 39 1.72 4.45 5.19
C ALA A 39 0.57 5.09 5.95
N ALA A 40 -0.32 4.28 6.54
CA ALA A 40 -1.43 4.78 7.33
C ALA A 40 -0.94 5.62 8.53
N ALA A 41 0.13 5.20 9.21
CA ALA A 41 0.78 5.94 10.28
C ALA A 41 1.33 7.29 9.81
N ALA A 42 1.94 7.35 8.62
CA ALA A 42 2.41 8.61 8.02
C ALA A 42 1.26 9.60 7.79
N PHE A 43 0.09 9.09 7.42
CA PHE A 43 -1.10 9.89 7.22
C PHE A 43 -1.78 10.29 8.54
N ALA A 44 -1.92 9.36 9.47
CA ALA A 44 -2.44 9.60 10.82
C ALA A 44 -1.61 10.65 11.56
N LEU A 45 -0.28 10.57 11.47
CA LEU A 45 0.62 11.58 12.05
C LEU A 45 0.35 12.98 11.48
N GLN A 46 0.08 13.11 10.18
CA GLN A 46 -0.29 14.40 9.60
C GLN A 46 -1.69 14.85 10.03
N THR A 47 -2.65 13.93 10.17
CA THR A 47 -3.98 14.25 10.69
C THR A 47 -3.87 14.88 12.08
N ILE A 48 -3.04 14.29 12.96
CA ILE A 48 -2.80 14.81 14.32
C ILE A 48 -2.02 16.14 14.29
N SER A 49 -1.01 16.26 13.42
CA SER A 49 -0.14 17.45 13.34
C SER A 49 -0.82 18.67 12.70
N SER A 50 -1.65 18.45 11.68
CA SER A 50 -2.10 19.50 10.75
C SER A 50 -3.59 19.41 10.39
N GLY A 51 -4.33 18.53 11.04
CA GLY A 51 -5.76 18.33 10.86
C GLY A 51 -6.13 17.38 9.72
N PRO A 52 -7.36 16.83 9.75
CA PRO A 52 -7.85 15.86 8.76
C PRO A 52 -7.95 16.46 7.35
N ALA A 53 -8.30 17.74 7.22
CA ALA A 53 -8.38 18.42 5.92
C ALA A 53 -7.02 18.46 5.19
N ALA A 54 -5.92 18.69 5.92
CA ALA A 54 -4.57 18.68 5.34
C ALA A 54 -4.17 17.26 4.90
N ALA A 55 -4.48 16.26 5.72
CA ALA A 55 -4.24 14.85 5.41
C ALA A 55 -5.02 14.37 4.18
N ARG A 56 -6.31 14.71 4.07
CA ARG A 56 -7.13 14.42 2.88
C ARG A 56 -6.58 15.10 1.62
N ARG A 57 -6.16 16.37 1.71
CA ARG A 57 -5.56 17.11 0.58
C ARG A 57 -4.26 16.46 0.10
N ALA A 58 -3.45 15.95 1.02
CA ALA A 58 -2.21 15.27 0.69
C ALA A 58 -2.44 13.87 0.08
N LEU A 59 -3.48 13.15 0.53
CA LEU A 59 -3.82 11.81 0.03
C LEU A 59 -4.31 11.85 -1.43
N ARG A 60 -5.02 12.91 -1.83
CA ARG A 60 -5.61 13.14 -3.17
C ARG A 60 -6.62 12.10 -3.67
N VAL A 61 -6.79 10.98 -2.97
CA VAL A 61 -7.74 9.92 -3.28
C VAL A 61 -8.66 9.65 -2.10
N ARG A 62 -9.87 9.13 -2.37
CA ARG A 62 -10.83 8.77 -1.32
C ARG A 62 -10.41 7.44 -0.66
N PRO A 63 -10.41 7.30 0.68
CA PRO A 63 -10.08 6.03 1.33
C PRO A 63 -10.91 4.84 0.85
N HIS A 64 -12.20 5.04 0.58
CA HIS A 64 -13.08 4.02 -0.01
C HIS A 64 -12.61 3.54 -1.40
N ALA A 65 -12.03 4.44 -2.20
CA ALA A 65 -11.51 4.06 -3.51
C ALA A 65 -10.24 3.21 -3.38
N LEU A 66 -9.39 3.47 -2.38
CA LEU A 66 -8.24 2.63 -2.05
C LEU A 66 -8.67 1.22 -1.65
N LEU A 67 -9.74 1.11 -0.83
CA LEU A 67 -10.32 -0.17 -0.45
C LEU A 67 -10.81 -0.96 -1.66
N GLY A 68 -11.66 -0.35 -2.48
CA GLY A 68 -12.20 -0.99 -3.67
C GLY A 68 -11.09 -1.40 -4.65
N ALA A 69 -10.13 -0.51 -4.92
CA ALA A 69 -9.01 -0.81 -5.79
C ALA A 69 -8.12 -1.93 -5.24
N GLY A 70 -7.87 -1.94 -3.93
CA GLY A 70 -7.08 -2.97 -3.26
C GLY A 70 -7.73 -4.34 -3.33
N LEU A 71 -9.03 -4.43 -3.01
CA LEU A 71 -9.80 -5.68 -3.10
C LEU A 71 -9.82 -6.21 -4.55
N LEU A 72 -10.07 -5.32 -5.52
CA LEU A 72 -10.04 -5.69 -6.94
C LEU A 72 -8.64 -6.19 -7.35
N ALA A 73 -7.57 -5.50 -6.96
CA ALA A 73 -6.20 -5.92 -7.27
C ALA A 73 -5.86 -7.30 -6.67
N SER A 74 -6.26 -7.56 -5.41
CA SER A 74 -6.07 -8.86 -4.75
C SER A 74 -6.87 -9.99 -5.39
N LEU A 75 -8.07 -9.71 -5.92
CA LEU A 75 -8.84 -10.71 -6.67
C LEU A 75 -8.22 -10.98 -8.04
N LEU A 76 -7.84 -9.93 -8.75
CA LEU A 76 -7.23 -10.01 -10.08
C LEU A 76 -5.88 -10.75 -10.05
N SER A 77 -5.13 -10.69 -8.94
CA SER A 77 -3.84 -11.39 -8.83
C SER A 77 -3.95 -12.91 -8.91
N GLY A 78 -5.13 -13.50 -8.61
CA GLY A 78 -5.35 -14.94 -8.70
C GLY A 78 -5.83 -15.43 -10.08
N ILE A 79 -6.29 -14.53 -10.97
CA ILE A 79 -6.75 -14.89 -12.32
C ILE A 79 -5.66 -15.55 -13.16
N PRO A 80 -4.39 -15.07 -13.17
CA PRO A 80 -3.33 -15.72 -13.94
C PRO A 80 -3.02 -17.16 -13.50
N ALA A 81 -3.30 -17.52 -12.24
CA ALA A 81 -3.14 -18.89 -11.76
C ALA A 81 -4.26 -19.79 -12.29
N LEU A 82 -5.51 -19.34 -12.19
CA LEU A 82 -6.68 -20.03 -12.72
C LEU A 82 -6.59 -20.26 -14.23
N ALA A 83 -6.16 -19.24 -14.98
CA ALA A 83 -5.98 -19.33 -16.44
C ALA A 83 -4.92 -20.36 -16.85
N ALA A 84 -4.02 -20.74 -15.94
CA ALA A 84 -3.02 -21.78 -16.15
C ALA A 84 -3.41 -23.15 -15.56
N GLY A 85 -4.67 -23.32 -15.13
CA GLY A 85 -5.16 -24.57 -14.54
C GLY A 85 -4.63 -24.85 -13.13
N GLN A 86 -4.03 -23.86 -12.47
CA GLN A 86 -3.56 -23.97 -11.09
C GLN A 86 -4.63 -23.49 -10.10
N PRO A 87 -4.53 -23.89 -8.81
CA PRO A 87 -5.39 -23.36 -7.77
C PRO A 87 -5.35 -21.82 -7.72
N PHE A 88 -6.50 -21.20 -7.41
CA PHE A 88 -6.59 -19.75 -7.24
C PHE A 88 -5.54 -19.25 -6.23
N LEU A 89 -4.91 -18.12 -6.53
CA LEU A 89 -3.78 -17.54 -5.77
C LEU A 89 -2.51 -18.39 -5.69
N ALA A 90 -2.33 -19.40 -6.56
CA ALA A 90 -1.02 -20.01 -6.73
C ALA A 90 0.00 -18.94 -7.18
N GLY A 91 1.09 -18.79 -6.43
CA GLY A 91 2.12 -17.79 -6.70
C GLY A 91 2.85 -18.09 -8.00
N ARG A 92 2.80 -17.16 -8.97
CA ARG A 92 3.46 -17.29 -10.28
C ARG A 92 4.45 -16.15 -10.49
N TRP A 93 5.57 -16.50 -11.10
CA TRP A 93 6.59 -15.55 -11.53
C TRP A 93 6.48 -15.34 -13.04
N ALA A 94 6.19 -14.12 -13.45
CA ALA A 94 6.29 -13.69 -14.84
C ALA A 94 7.64 -13.00 -15.06
N ARG A 95 8.32 -13.37 -16.15
CA ARG A 95 9.57 -12.73 -16.58
C ARG A 95 9.25 -11.89 -17.80
N PHE A 96 9.43 -10.58 -17.68
CA PHE A 96 9.25 -9.66 -18.79
C PHE A 96 10.63 -9.21 -19.28
N PRO A 97 11.01 -9.54 -20.52
CA PRO A 97 12.26 -9.04 -21.10
C PRO A 97 12.08 -7.55 -21.42
N LEU A 98 12.88 -6.69 -20.76
CA LEU A 98 12.93 -5.26 -21.09
C LEU A 98 14.11 -5.00 -22.03
N PRO A 99 13.91 -4.24 -23.13
CA PRO A 99 14.96 -3.99 -24.14
C PRO A 99 16.24 -3.33 -23.62
N LEU A 100 16.19 -2.65 -22.48
CA LEU A 100 17.28 -1.80 -21.96
C LEU A 100 17.73 -2.15 -20.52
N ALA A 101 17.00 -3.01 -19.80
CA ALA A 101 17.19 -3.22 -18.35
C ALA A 101 17.31 -4.71 -17.93
N GLY A 102 17.37 -5.64 -18.88
CA GLY A 102 17.39 -7.09 -18.61
C GLY A 102 16.00 -7.68 -18.37
N GLU A 103 15.90 -8.74 -17.55
CA GLU A 103 14.61 -9.38 -17.20
C GLU A 103 14.02 -8.79 -15.91
N ILE A 104 12.80 -8.25 -15.98
CA ILE A 104 12.03 -7.91 -14.77
C ILE A 104 11.24 -9.15 -14.34
N LYS A 105 11.49 -9.60 -13.11
CA LYS A 105 10.72 -10.66 -12.45
C LYS A 105 9.56 -10.03 -11.68
N VAL A 106 8.35 -10.15 -12.20
CA VAL A 106 7.12 -9.71 -11.52
C VAL A 106 6.39 -10.94 -11.01
N SER A 107 6.11 -10.98 -9.71
CA SER A 107 5.32 -12.05 -9.10
C SER A 107 3.85 -11.64 -8.97
N THR A 108 2.93 -12.57 -9.18
CA THR A 108 1.51 -12.37 -8.83
C THR A 108 1.34 -12.17 -7.32
N VAL A 109 2.28 -12.66 -6.51
CA VAL A 109 2.34 -12.40 -5.06
C VAL A 109 2.54 -10.91 -4.77
N LEU A 110 3.32 -10.18 -5.59
CA LEU A 110 3.52 -8.74 -5.39
C LEU A 110 2.21 -7.99 -5.62
N LEU A 111 1.48 -8.37 -6.66
CA LEU A 111 0.22 -7.74 -6.99
C LEU A 111 -0.82 -7.98 -5.90
N PHE A 112 -0.84 -9.19 -5.34
CA PHE A 112 -1.66 -9.50 -4.17
C PHE A 112 -1.29 -8.63 -2.96
N ASP A 113 0.01 -8.50 -2.64
CA ASP A 113 0.50 -7.67 -1.54
C ASP A 113 0.22 -6.19 -1.73
N VAL A 114 0.32 -5.68 -2.96
CA VAL A 114 -0.10 -4.31 -3.30
C VAL A 114 -1.60 -4.14 -3.07
N GLY A 115 -2.42 -5.13 -3.40
CA GLY A 115 -3.85 -5.11 -3.08
C GLY A 115 -4.10 -5.03 -1.58
N VAL A 116 -3.46 -5.89 -0.78
CA VAL A 116 -3.53 -5.88 0.69
C VAL A 116 -3.07 -4.53 1.26
N TYR A 117 -1.99 -3.97 0.74
CA TYR A 117 -1.46 -2.67 1.12
C TYR A 117 -2.51 -1.56 0.97
N LEU A 118 -3.19 -1.51 -0.17
CA LEU A 118 -4.22 -0.51 -0.46
C LEU A 118 -5.44 -0.69 0.44
N VAL A 119 -5.84 -1.94 0.71
CA VAL A 119 -6.95 -2.24 1.63
C VAL A 119 -6.62 -1.77 3.04
N VAL A 120 -5.45 -2.12 3.58
CA VAL A 120 -5.03 -1.73 4.93
C VAL A 120 -4.95 -0.21 5.05
N LEU A 121 -4.29 0.44 4.08
CA LEU A 121 -4.21 1.89 4.04
C LEU A 121 -5.59 2.54 4.01
N GLY A 122 -6.47 2.09 3.12
CA GLY A 122 -7.83 2.62 2.97
C GLY A 122 -8.66 2.44 4.24
N SER A 123 -8.63 1.25 4.86
CA SER A 123 -9.36 0.93 6.10
C SER A 123 -8.93 1.84 7.25
N VAL A 124 -7.63 1.94 7.50
CA VAL A 124 -7.12 2.73 8.63
C VAL A 124 -7.39 4.22 8.41
N LEU A 125 -7.22 4.72 7.19
CA LEU A 125 -7.52 6.13 6.88
C LEU A 125 -9.00 6.45 7.04
N LEU A 126 -9.88 5.52 6.66
CA LEU A 126 -11.30 5.68 6.86
C LEU A 126 -11.62 5.82 8.35
N MET A 127 -11.10 4.91 9.18
CA MET A 127 -11.27 4.98 10.64
C MET A 127 -10.71 6.29 11.22
N VAL A 128 -9.48 6.66 10.85
CA VAL A 128 -8.80 7.88 11.34
C VAL A 128 -9.61 9.12 10.99
N PHE A 129 -10.09 9.24 9.76
CA PHE A 129 -10.83 10.42 9.35
C PHE A 129 -12.23 10.48 9.96
N THR A 130 -12.94 9.35 10.08
CA THR A 130 -14.24 9.31 10.75
C THR A 130 -14.10 9.74 12.21
N LEU A 131 -13.14 9.17 12.94
CA LEU A 131 -12.90 9.51 14.36
C LEU A 131 -12.38 10.94 14.58
N SER A 132 -11.76 11.56 13.57
CA SER A 132 -11.25 12.93 13.69
C SER A 132 -12.30 13.99 13.34
N GLU A 133 -13.45 13.57 12.81
CA GLU A 133 -14.55 14.45 12.40
C GLU A 133 -15.75 14.39 13.37
N GLU A 134 -15.72 13.46 14.32
CA GLU A 134 -16.57 13.44 15.54
C GLU A 134 -15.97 14.31 16.65
#